data_AF-A0ABD7R126-F1
#
_entry.id   AF-A0ABD7R126-F1
#
_cell.length_a   1.000
_cell.length_b   1.000
_cell.length_c   1.000
_cell.angle_alpha   90.00
_cell.angle_beta   90.00
_cell.angle_gamma   90.00
#
_symmetry.space_group_name_H-M   'P 1'
#
loop_
_entity.id
_entity.type
_entity.pdbx_description
1 polymer ?
#
loop_
_entity_poly.entity_id
_entity_poly.type
_entity_poly.pdbx_seq_one_letter_code
_entity_poly.pdbx_strand_id
1 'polypeptide(L)'
;MNPISDIAIPVAAILVPTAIAIWLARSERKSAERSRYLERRTTAAEPVILSLAQFISLDPVHEPIQAHLRDLRGRIAVYRTTLDTKDALSGDWLALQHERGMLLWWSAMQAMDSSGDHSEAFVLGAFSAGRSWANTTMQTFSGWLASHIDDDVLKLQGADLLKHEDGMSKE
;
A
#
# COMPACT_ATOMS: atom_id res chain seq x y z
N MET A 1 36.11 -30.40 -48.75
CA MET A 1 35.95 -30.30 -47.28
C MET A 1 36.12 -28.85 -46.91
N ASN A 2 35.08 -28.22 -46.37
CA ASN A 2 35.14 -26.81 -45.98
C ASN A 2 35.58 -26.77 -44.50
N PRO A 3 36.85 -26.45 -44.18
CA PRO A 3 37.39 -26.56 -42.82
C PRO A 3 36.67 -25.66 -41.81
N ILE A 4 35.97 -24.65 -42.31
CA ILE A 4 35.18 -23.70 -41.52
C ILE A 4 33.93 -24.37 -40.91
N SER A 5 33.27 -25.29 -41.63
CA SER A 5 32.07 -25.96 -41.11
C SER A 5 32.41 -27.04 -40.08
N ASP A 6 33.56 -27.71 -40.21
CA ASP A 6 34.00 -28.77 -39.27
C ASP A 6 34.43 -28.24 -37.90
N ILE A 7 34.90 -26.98 -37.83
CA ILE A 7 35.30 -26.34 -36.57
C ILE A 7 34.13 -25.56 -35.93
N ALA A 8 33.25 -24.97 -36.75
CA ALA A 8 32.14 -24.16 -36.25
C ALA A 8 31.10 -24.97 -35.46
N ILE A 9 30.84 -26.23 -35.84
CA ILE A 9 29.84 -27.09 -35.20
C ILE A 9 30.21 -27.42 -33.74
N PRO A 10 31.41 -27.92 -33.40
CA PRO A 10 31.78 -28.23 -32.01
C PRO A 10 31.92 -26.99 -31.12
N VAL A 11 32.36 -25.85 -31.67
CA VAL A 11 32.45 -24.59 -30.92
C VAL A 11 31.06 -24.03 -30.59
N ALA A 12 30.12 -24.07 -31.55
CA ALA A 12 28.74 -23.69 -31.31
C ALA A 12 28.05 -24.59 -30.27
N ALA A 13 28.37 -25.90 -30.27
CA ALA A 13 27.84 -26.86 -29.31
C ALA A 13 28.27 -26.58 -27.85
N ILE A 14 29.37 -25.84 -27.63
CA ILE A 14 29.80 -25.42 -26.28
C ILE A 14 29.25 -24.04 -25.92
N LEU A 15 29.27 -23.10 -26.87
CA LEU A 15 28.90 -21.71 -26.61
C LEU A 15 27.39 -21.53 -26.39
N VAL A 16 26.54 -22.24 -27.15
CA VAL A 16 25.09 -22.09 -27.04
C VAL A 16 24.55 -22.58 -25.68
N PRO A 17 24.89 -23.78 -25.18
CA PRO A 17 24.44 -24.22 -23.85
C PRO A 17 24.97 -23.34 -22.72
N THR A 18 26.22 -22.87 -22.83
CA THR A 18 26.82 -21.97 -21.84
C THR A 18 26.09 -20.63 -21.78
N ALA A 19 25.75 -20.05 -22.93
CA ALA A 19 24.97 -18.83 -23.01
C ALA A 19 23.55 -18.99 -22.43
N ILE A 20 22.88 -20.12 -22.71
CA ILE A 20 21.57 -20.46 -22.15
C ILE A 20 21.66 -20.62 -20.62
N ALA A 21 22.68 -21.31 -20.10
CA ALA A 21 22.88 -21.49 -18.66
C ALA A 21 23.13 -20.15 -17.95
N ILE A 22 23.94 -19.25 -18.55
CA ILE A 22 24.16 -17.91 -18.01
C ILE A 22 22.85 -17.09 -18.02
N TRP A 23 22.06 -17.20 -19.09
CA TRP A 23 20.79 -16.49 -19.20
C TRP A 23 19.78 -16.99 -18.15
N LEU A 24 19.64 -18.31 -17.99
CA LEU A 24 18.80 -18.92 -16.95
C LEU A 24 19.25 -18.48 -15.56
N ALA A 25 20.55 -18.60 -15.24
CA ALA A 25 21.09 -18.17 -13.95
C ALA A 25 20.86 -16.67 -13.67
N ARG A 26 20.93 -15.81 -14.69
CA ARG A 26 20.59 -14.39 -14.57
C ARG A 26 19.09 -14.18 -14.36
N SER A 27 18.25 -14.94 -15.04
CA SER A 27 16.79 -14.87 -14.89
C SER A 27 16.34 -15.33 -13.50
N GLU A 28 16.92 -16.41 -12.97
CA GLU A 28 16.67 -16.94 -11.63
C GLU A 28 17.14 -15.97 -10.54
N ARG A 29 18.31 -15.34 -10.71
CA ARG A 29 18.76 -14.30 -9.77
C ARG A 29 17.79 -13.12 -9.72
N LYS A 30 17.32 -12.65 -10.88
CA LYS A 30 16.34 -11.55 -10.95
C LYS A 30 14.98 -11.94 -10.34
N SER A 31 14.51 -13.17 -10.58
CA SER A 31 13.25 -13.63 -9.99
C SER A 31 13.37 -13.77 -8.47
N ALA A 32 14.49 -14.32 -7.98
CA ALA A 32 14.75 -14.44 -6.54
C ALA A 32 14.86 -13.07 -5.85
N GLU A 33 15.52 -12.09 -6.47
CA GLU A 33 15.56 -10.72 -5.98
C GLU A 33 14.18 -10.08 -5.91
N ARG A 34 13.37 -10.26 -6.96
CA ARG A 34 11.98 -9.77 -7.00
C ARG A 34 11.11 -10.44 -5.93
N SER A 35 11.20 -11.76 -5.77
CA SER A 35 10.43 -12.48 -4.74
C SER A 35 10.81 -12.00 -3.33
N ARG A 36 12.10 -11.85 -3.03
CA ARG A 36 12.56 -11.30 -1.74
C ARG A 36 12.09 -9.86 -1.54
N TYR A 37 12.03 -9.06 -2.60
CA TYR A 37 11.50 -7.71 -2.51
C TYR A 37 10.01 -7.70 -2.16
N LEU A 38 9.21 -8.51 -2.87
CA LEU A 38 7.78 -8.63 -2.60
C LEU A 38 7.51 -9.14 -1.18
N GLU A 39 8.29 -10.10 -0.70
CA GLU A 39 8.21 -10.59 0.68
C GLU A 39 8.48 -9.47 1.69
N ARG A 40 9.59 -8.72 1.52
CA ARG A 40 9.89 -7.56 2.39
C ARG A 40 8.79 -6.50 2.37
N ARG A 41 8.23 -6.22 1.19
CA ARG A 41 7.13 -5.26 1.03
C ARG A 41 5.90 -5.72 1.81
N THR A 42 5.51 -6.98 1.69
CA THR A 42 4.36 -7.53 2.41
C THR A 42 4.59 -7.53 3.92
N THR A 43 5.77 -7.91 4.38
CA THR A 43 6.14 -7.84 5.81
C THR A 43 6.13 -6.39 6.33
N ALA A 44 6.62 -5.43 5.55
CA ALA A 44 6.60 -4.01 5.93
C ALA A 44 5.18 -3.42 5.92
N ALA A 45 4.26 -4.00 5.14
CA ALA A 45 2.87 -3.57 5.04
C ALA A 45 2.00 -4.07 6.21
N GLU A 46 2.34 -5.21 6.81
CA GLU A 46 1.57 -5.82 7.91
C GLU A 46 1.28 -4.84 9.07
N PRO A 47 2.26 -4.06 9.59
CA PRO A 47 1.99 -3.04 10.60
C PRO A 47 0.90 -2.05 10.19
N VAL A 48 0.89 -1.60 8.92
CA VAL A 48 -0.10 -0.65 8.40
C VAL A 48 -1.49 -1.29 8.38
N ILE A 49 -1.59 -2.53 7.91
CA ILE A 49 -2.85 -3.28 7.87
C ILE A 49 -3.40 -3.47 9.29
N LEU A 50 -2.57 -3.87 10.25
CA LEU A 50 -3.00 -4.07 11.64
C LEU A 50 -3.46 -2.77 12.29
N SER A 51 -2.78 -1.66 12.00
CA SER A 51 -3.20 -0.34 12.50
C SER A 51 -4.52 0.10 11.88
N LEU A 52 -4.74 -0.10 10.58
CA LEU A 52 -6.04 0.15 9.93
C LEU A 52 -7.16 -0.74 10.52
N ALA A 53 -6.86 -2.00 10.84
CA ALA A 53 -7.82 -2.91 11.46
C ALA A 53 -8.29 -2.41 12.84
N GLN A 54 -7.40 -1.80 13.63
CA GLN A 54 -7.76 -1.22 14.93
C GLN A 54 -8.84 -0.15 14.80
N PHE A 55 -8.77 0.70 13.77
CA PHE A 55 -9.78 1.74 13.53
C PHE A 55 -11.18 1.19 13.25
N ILE A 56 -11.30 -0.03 12.73
CA ILE A 56 -12.59 -0.65 12.41
C ILE A 56 -13.35 -0.98 13.72
N SER A 57 -12.63 -1.45 14.73
CA SER A 57 -13.19 -1.85 16.03
C SER A 57 -12.95 -0.82 17.15
N LEU A 58 -12.34 0.32 16.84
CA LEU A 58 -11.97 1.32 17.84
C LEU A 58 -13.21 1.84 18.57
N ASP A 59 -13.10 1.91 19.90
CA ASP A 59 -14.05 2.63 20.74
C ASP A 59 -13.52 4.05 21.00
N PRO A 60 -14.03 5.06 20.29
CA PRO A 60 -13.54 6.44 20.37
C PRO A 60 -13.93 7.14 21.67
N VAL A 61 -14.80 6.54 22.51
CA VAL A 61 -15.18 7.08 23.81
C VAL A 61 -14.08 6.84 24.84
N HIS A 62 -13.44 5.68 24.78
CA HIS A 62 -12.46 5.25 25.78
C HIS A 62 -11.01 5.34 25.28
N GLU A 63 -10.81 5.42 23.96
CA GLU A 63 -9.48 5.43 23.35
C GLU A 63 -9.21 6.72 22.55
N PRO A 64 -8.06 7.39 22.77
CA PRO A 64 -7.72 8.61 22.07
C PRO A 64 -7.36 8.33 20.60
N ILE A 65 -8.26 8.70 19.69
CA ILE A 65 -8.11 8.52 18.24
C ILE A 65 -6.82 9.16 17.70
N GLN A 66 -6.39 10.30 18.26
CA GLN A 66 -5.19 11.00 17.78
C GLN A 66 -3.92 10.16 17.95
N ALA A 67 -3.84 9.34 19.01
CA ALA A 67 -2.71 8.45 19.22
C ALA A 67 -2.62 7.39 18.12
N HIS A 68 -3.76 6.79 17.78
CA HIS A 68 -3.89 5.80 16.70
C HIS A 68 -3.57 6.41 15.33
N LEU A 69 -4.02 7.63 15.04
CA LEU A 69 -3.74 8.31 13.76
C LEU A 69 -2.25 8.63 13.61
N ARG A 70 -1.58 9.01 14.71
CA ARG A 70 -0.14 9.25 14.71
C ARG A 70 0.65 7.95 14.54
N ASP A 71 0.22 6.87 15.19
CA ASP A 71 0.83 5.56 15.03
C ASP A 71 0.71 5.06 13.58
N LEU A 72 -0.48 5.18 12.98
CA LEU A 72 -0.70 4.84 11.57
C LEU A 72 0.23 5.65 10.64
N ARG A 73 0.37 6.96 10.87
CA ARG A 73 1.30 7.81 10.11
C ARG A 73 2.74 7.29 10.20
N GLY A 74 3.19 6.93 11.40
CA GLY A 74 4.52 6.37 11.63
C GLY A 74 4.73 5.07 10.85
N ARG A 75 3.75 4.17 10.88
CA ARG A 75 3.82 2.89 10.14
C ARG A 75 3.82 3.09 8.63
N ILE A 76 3.03 4.02 8.10
CA ILE A 76 3.05 4.40 6.69
C ILE A 76 4.42 4.96 6.30
N ALA A 77 5.00 5.83 7.14
CA ALA A 77 6.33 6.37 6.88
C ALA A 77 7.39 5.25 6.82
N VAL A 78 7.38 4.32 7.78
CA VAL A 78 8.28 3.15 7.76
C VAL A 78 8.06 2.32 6.50
N TYR A 79 6.82 1.98 6.16
CA TYR A 79 6.49 1.24 4.94
C TYR A 79 7.07 1.93 3.68
N ARG A 80 6.86 3.23 3.53
CA ARG A 80 7.39 4.03 2.40
C ARG A 80 8.90 3.93 2.27
N THR A 81 9.65 3.91 3.37
CA THR A 81 11.12 3.78 3.33
C THR A 81 11.61 2.41 2.84
N THR A 82 10.74 1.39 2.84
CA THR A 82 11.07 0.04 2.34
C THR A 82 10.83 -0.13 0.84
N LEU A 83 10.14 0.82 0.21
CA LEU A 83 9.79 0.77 -1.21
C LEU A 83 10.96 1.23 -2.09
N ASP A 84 11.07 0.64 -3.27
CA ASP A 84 11.92 1.22 -4.32
C ASP A 84 11.21 2.47 -4.87
N THR A 85 11.97 3.46 -5.35
CA THR A 85 11.41 4.69 -5.95
C THR A 85 10.50 4.40 -7.13
N LYS A 86 10.68 3.24 -7.79
CA LYS A 86 9.82 2.77 -8.90
C LYS A 86 8.52 2.09 -8.44
N ASP A 87 8.38 1.77 -7.16
CA ASP A 87 7.20 1.11 -6.54
C ASP A 87 6.59 1.98 -5.41
N ALA A 88 6.85 3.29 -5.42
CA ALA A 88 6.40 4.21 -4.37
C ALA A 88 4.87 4.46 -4.37
N LEU A 89 4.16 4.05 -5.43
CA LEU A 89 2.73 4.31 -5.65
C LEU A 89 1.88 3.97 -4.43
N SER A 90 2.02 2.76 -3.89
CA SER A 90 1.22 2.31 -2.75
C SER A 90 1.51 3.10 -1.48
N GLY A 91 2.76 3.55 -1.31
CA GLY A 91 3.19 4.37 -0.20
C GLY A 91 2.63 5.79 -0.26
N ASP A 92 2.63 6.40 -1.44
CA ASP A 92 2.07 7.73 -1.67
C ASP A 92 0.53 7.71 -1.57
N TRP A 93 -0.11 6.70 -2.13
CA TRP A 93 -1.55 6.48 -1.98
C TRP A 93 -1.95 6.33 -0.50
N LEU A 94 -1.18 5.57 0.31
CA LEU A 94 -1.43 5.45 1.75
C LEU A 94 -1.31 6.79 2.48
N ALA A 95 -0.39 7.67 2.05
CA ALA A 95 -0.25 9.00 2.65
C ALA A 95 -1.51 9.86 2.38
N LEU A 96 -2.00 9.86 1.14
CA LEU A 96 -3.25 10.56 0.79
C LEU A 96 -4.46 9.98 1.56
N GLN A 97 -4.53 8.64 1.68
CA GLN A 97 -5.59 8.01 2.46
C GLN A 97 -5.51 8.39 3.94
N HIS A 98 -4.30 8.49 4.50
CA HIS A 98 -4.12 8.92 5.89
C HIS A 98 -4.66 10.33 6.12
N GLU A 99 -4.38 11.27 5.23
CA GLU A 99 -4.91 12.64 5.30
C GLU A 99 -6.44 12.65 5.24
N ARG A 100 -7.03 11.87 4.32
CA ARG A 100 -8.49 11.69 4.26
C ARG A 100 -9.04 11.12 5.56
N GLY A 101 -8.39 10.09 6.11
CA GLY A 101 -8.76 9.49 7.39
C GLY A 101 -8.75 10.50 8.52
N MET A 102 -7.69 11.31 8.64
CA MET A 102 -7.59 12.36 9.65
C MET A 102 -8.79 13.31 9.59
N LEU A 103 -9.18 13.77 8.39
CA LEU A 103 -10.33 14.65 8.23
C LEU A 103 -11.63 14.00 8.68
N LEU A 104 -11.86 12.72 8.34
CA LEU A 104 -13.07 11.99 8.74
C LEU A 104 -13.15 11.85 10.26
N TRP A 105 -12.07 11.40 10.90
CA TRP A 105 -12.04 11.24 12.35
C TRP A 105 -12.13 12.57 13.09
N TRP A 106 -11.49 13.62 12.58
CA TRP A 106 -11.59 14.97 13.14
C TRP A 106 -13.02 15.53 13.06
N SER A 107 -13.67 15.37 11.91
CA SER A 107 -15.07 15.80 11.74
C SER A 107 -16.02 15.07 12.69
N ALA A 108 -15.80 13.77 12.93
CA ALA A 108 -16.58 12.98 13.87
C ALA A 108 -16.37 13.44 15.33
N MET A 109 -15.14 13.76 15.72
CA MET A 109 -14.84 14.32 17.04
C MET A 109 -15.50 15.70 17.24
N GLN A 110 -15.46 16.57 16.24
CA GLN A 110 -16.17 17.86 16.32
C GLN A 110 -17.69 17.71 16.46
N ALA A 111 -18.28 16.75 15.73
CA ALA A 111 -19.70 16.45 15.84
C ALA A 111 -20.05 15.94 17.25
N MET A 112 -19.16 15.15 17.87
CA MET A 112 -19.32 14.70 19.25
C MET A 112 -19.22 15.83 20.27
N ASP A 113 -18.24 16.74 20.12
CA ASP A 113 -18.03 17.85 21.07
C ASP A 113 -19.14 18.92 20.99
N SER A 114 -19.72 19.11 19.80
CA SER A 114 -20.82 20.07 19.58
C SER A 114 -22.20 19.51 19.89
N SER A 115 -22.33 18.19 20.02
CA SER A 115 -23.58 17.52 20.35
C SER A 115 -23.75 17.35 21.85
N GLY A 116 -24.95 17.61 22.36
CA GLY A 116 -25.35 17.19 23.71
C GLY A 116 -25.87 15.75 23.78
N ASP A 117 -25.99 15.07 22.63
CA ASP A 117 -26.41 13.67 22.53
C ASP A 117 -25.18 12.75 22.55
N HIS A 118 -25.11 11.93 23.59
CA HIS A 118 -24.07 10.90 23.76
C HIS A 118 -24.68 9.49 23.76
N SER A 119 -25.85 9.31 23.14
CA SER A 119 -26.41 7.99 22.93
C SER A 119 -25.47 7.13 22.09
N GLU A 120 -25.45 5.82 22.37
CA GLU A 120 -24.63 4.86 21.63
C GLU A 120 -24.90 4.94 20.11
N ALA A 121 -26.17 5.12 19.72
CA ALA A 121 -26.56 5.27 18.32
C ALA A 121 -25.93 6.50 17.66
N PHE A 122 -25.87 7.64 18.37
CA PHE A 122 -25.21 8.85 17.87
C PHE A 122 -23.70 8.64 17.71
N VAL A 123 -23.04 8.06 18.73
CA VAL A 123 -21.60 7.77 18.70
C VAL A 123 -21.26 6.83 17.53
N LEU A 124 -22.01 5.73 17.37
CA LEU A 124 -21.80 4.80 16.27
C LEU A 124 -21.99 5.47 14.91
N GLY A 125 -23.01 6.32 14.78
CA GLY A 125 -23.28 7.11 13.58
C GLY A 125 -22.16 8.09 13.24
N ALA A 126 -21.71 8.89 14.22
CA ALA A 126 -20.69 9.92 14.03
C ALA A 126 -19.38 9.35 13.50
N PHE A 127 -18.96 8.19 14.00
CA PHE A 127 -17.70 7.55 13.60
C PHE A 127 -17.82 6.53 12.46
N SER A 128 -19.03 6.31 11.93
CA SER A 128 -19.29 5.31 10.89
C SER A 128 -18.45 5.55 9.61
N ALA A 129 -18.30 6.81 9.19
CA ALA A 129 -17.52 7.17 8.02
C ALA A 129 -16.03 6.86 8.20
N GLY A 130 -15.47 7.15 9.39
CA GLY A 130 -14.08 6.82 9.74
C GLY A 130 -13.83 5.30 9.74
N ARG A 131 -14.75 4.51 10.31
CA ARG A 131 -14.66 3.04 10.30
C ARG A 131 -14.76 2.47 8.89
N SER A 132 -15.69 2.99 8.09
CA SER A 132 -15.84 2.57 6.69
C SER A 132 -14.58 2.88 5.88
N TRP A 133 -14.00 4.07 6.05
CA TRP A 133 -12.74 4.44 5.42
C TRP A 133 -11.61 3.49 5.79
N ALA A 134 -11.44 3.17 7.09
CA ALA A 134 -10.39 2.27 7.54
C ALA A 134 -10.53 0.88 6.91
N ASN A 135 -11.75 0.34 6.90
CA ASN A 135 -12.04 -0.94 6.28
C ASN A 135 -11.77 -0.94 4.76
N THR A 136 -12.26 0.06 4.02
CA THR A 136 -12.04 0.15 2.57
C THR A 136 -10.56 0.34 2.24
N THR A 137 -9.83 1.14 3.02
CA THR A 137 -8.39 1.34 2.84
C THR A 137 -7.63 0.03 3.07
N MET A 138 -7.95 -0.68 4.16
CA MET A 138 -7.35 -1.97 4.48
C MET A 138 -7.61 -3.01 3.38
N GLN A 139 -8.86 -3.13 2.91
CA GLN A 139 -9.24 -4.07 1.85
C GLN A 139 -8.55 -3.74 0.52
N THR A 140 -8.50 -2.46 0.15
CA THR A 140 -7.85 -2.02 -1.08
C THR A 140 -6.34 -2.30 -1.03
N PHE A 141 -5.70 -1.96 0.09
CA PHE A 141 -4.27 -2.15 0.25
C PHE A 141 -3.88 -3.63 0.29
N SER A 142 -4.60 -4.44 1.06
CA SER A 142 -4.38 -5.90 1.11
C SER A 142 -4.67 -6.58 -0.22
N GLY A 143 -5.73 -6.17 -0.92
CA GLY A 143 -6.05 -6.65 -2.26
C GLY A 143 -4.95 -6.30 -3.28
N TRP A 144 -4.39 -5.10 -3.19
CA TRP A 144 -3.26 -4.68 -4.03
C TRP A 144 -1.99 -5.49 -3.73
N LEU A 145 -1.66 -5.71 -2.45
CA LEU A 145 -0.53 -6.55 -2.05
C LEU A 145 -0.67 -7.99 -2.55
N ALA A 146 -1.89 -8.52 -2.54
CA ALA A 146 -2.23 -9.84 -3.07
C ALA A 146 -2.33 -9.88 -4.61
N SER A 147 -2.10 -8.76 -5.31
CA SER A 147 -2.25 -8.62 -6.78
C SER A 147 -3.67 -8.91 -7.29
N HIS A 148 -4.69 -8.75 -6.44
CA HIS A 148 -6.11 -8.79 -6.85
C HIS A 148 -6.63 -7.42 -7.31
N ILE A 149 -5.92 -6.36 -6.95
CA ILE A 149 -6.24 -4.98 -7.32
C ILE A 149 -5.05 -4.41 -8.09
N ASP A 150 -5.33 -3.85 -9.27
CA ASP A 150 -4.31 -3.25 -10.12
C ASP A 150 -3.88 -1.85 -9.65
N ASP A 151 -2.68 -1.44 -10.03
CA ASP A 151 -2.12 -0.11 -9.78
C ASP A 151 -3.06 1.02 -10.24
N ASP A 152 -3.83 0.80 -11.30
CA ASP A 152 -4.73 1.79 -11.86
C ASP A 152 -5.87 2.15 -10.91
N VAL A 153 -6.28 1.22 -10.04
CA VAL A 153 -7.25 1.51 -8.98
C VAL A 153 -6.66 2.47 -7.96
N LEU A 154 -5.42 2.25 -7.52
CA LEU A 154 -4.73 3.15 -6.59
C LEU A 154 -4.52 4.54 -7.20
N LYS A 155 -4.15 4.61 -8.48
CA LYS A 155 -3.98 5.88 -9.20
C LYS A 155 -5.31 6.64 -9.30
N LEU A 156 -6.40 5.96 -9.68
CA LEU A 156 -7.72 6.57 -9.78
C LEU A 156 -8.19 7.13 -8.44
N GLN A 157 -8.08 6.33 -7.38
CA GLN A 157 -8.43 6.78 -6.03
C GLN A 157 -7.53 7.94 -5.56
N GLY A 158 -6.22 7.86 -5.78
CA GLY A 158 -5.29 8.93 -5.43
C GLY A 158 -5.60 10.24 -6.17
N ALA A 159 -5.92 10.16 -7.47
CA ALA A 159 -6.31 11.31 -8.27
C ALA A 159 -7.64 11.94 -7.80
N ASP A 160 -8.58 11.12 -7.34
CA ASP A 160 -9.84 11.60 -6.78
C ASP A 160 -9.63 12.34 -5.44
N LEU A 161 -8.77 11.79 -4.58
CA LEU A 161 -8.39 12.43 -3.31
C LEU A 161 -7.73 13.80 -3.52
N LEU A 162 -6.79 13.90 -4.46
CA LEU A 162 -6.11 15.17 -4.79
C LEU A 162 -7.08 16.24 -5.32
N LYS A 163 -8.07 15.85 -6.13
CA LYS A 163 -9.10 16.79 -6.62
C LYS A 163 -9.97 17.35 -5.50
N HIS A 164 -10.27 16.53 -4.49
CA HIS A 164 -11.02 16.97 -3.32
C HIS A 164 -10.21 17.92 -2.43
N GLU A 165 -8.90 17.76 -2.35
CA GLU A 165 -8.01 18.65 -1.61
C GLU A 165 -7.92 20.05 -2.25
N ASP A 166 -7.77 20.11 -3.58
CA ASP A 166 -7.76 21.37 -4.35
C ASP A 166 -9.09 22.13 -4.28
N GLY A 167 -10.20 21.42 -4.06
CA GLY A 167 -11.52 22.01 -3.87
C GLY A 167 -11.69 22.68 -2.50
N MET A 168 -11.15 22.09 -1.44
CA MET A 168 -11.28 22.63 -0.07
C MET A 168 -10.31 23.78 0.22
N SER A 169 -9.22 23.94 -0.53
CA SER A 169 -8.29 25.08 -0.36
C SER A 169 -8.82 26.40 -0.97
N LYS A 170 -9.98 26.37 -1.65
CA LYS A 170 -10.55 27.54 -2.36
C LYS A 170 -11.83 28.10 -1.74
N GLU A 171 -12.28 27.56 -0.61
CA GLU A 171 -13.38 28.10 0.21
C GLU A 171 -12.84 28.70 1.51
#